data_AF-A0A4U5N405-F1
#
_entry.id   AF-A0A4U5N405-F1
#
_cell.length_a   1.000
_cell.length_b   1.000
_cell.length_c   1.000
_cell.angle_alpha   90.00
_cell.angle_beta   90.00
_cell.angle_gamma   90.00
#
_symmetry.space_group_name_H-M   'P 1'
#
loop_
_entity.id
_entity.type
_entity.pdbx_description
1 polymer ?
#
loop_
_entity_poly.entity_id
_entity_poly.type
_entity_poly.pdbx_seq_one_letter_code
_entity_poly.pdbx_strand_id
1 'polypeptide(L)'
;MEFPARILAASERGNIVVILADIEKELQLPGNHDKLVDSLCSTALIPSFVGLLTANEFRERFSKLFTADSLSASRTLTRLISRFSEPTLTPFAFGRLLLVLEEAEKTLLERFIAQNGDLEEARHLTSMICSLPERIGNFVGVEKLKPSDAAKAISNHWDAVFAVLIEALQKERISKIHKLLFVKAVLQNENIFKRIVSWIYDSPNSQQFAKIVLDENLFDRREIEQLLIKLATLGFASSDLFDKLLGDAIKTNEIVKHLYMEKLLVQRLTMGRISDKLAAYTGKHGVAMNGLVKLMKIWADQAKMMCLVDVAYQVQLSKAVLDFGKVVQKSCTEEEKADLSIKVGDTLVRAMNDFLEVAERHRRQMGMFVAETLCVWFSTTPLKFDYEEDDLLVELRQIVADEGEQKPEEMSKEAPEEVVPVGTSSAKPQLDSDDEEEFEVYNTQETPREARNDLSTQTSPSLSMFYIRDCMDGLHDEKDPTRFTIALKSLEALILRRSIGFDDLVVNVAQMMVHLKNIFNLDDFEVNSIFCP
;
A
#
# COMPACT_ATOMS: atom_id res chain seq x y z
N MET A 1 -12.78 -47.66 11.79
CA MET A 1 -13.77 -46.59 12.07
C MET A 1 -14.66 -46.39 10.86
N GLU A 2 -15.95 -46.70 10.99
CA GLU A 2 -16.97 -46.45 9.96
C GLU A 2 -17.71 -45.12 10.19
N PHE A 3 -17.02 -44.08 10.69
CA PHE A 3 -17.65 -42.77 10.92
C PHE A 3 -18.30 -42.19 9.65
N PRO A 4 -17.69 -42.26 8.45
CA PRO A 4 -18.34 -41.79 7.22
C PRO A 4 -19.69 -42.47 6.95
N ALA A 5 -19.76 -43.79 7.12
CA ALA A 5 -21.00 -44.55 6.92
C ALA A 5 -22.06 -44.23 8.00
N ARG A 6 -21.64 -44.13 9.27
CA ARG A 6 -22.52 -43.75 10.38
C ARG A 6 -23.11 -42.35 10.19
N ILE A 7 -22.30 -41.41 9.68
CA ILE A 7 -22.73 -40.03 9.41
C ILE A 7 -23.71 -39.98 8.24
N LEU A 8 -23.43 -40.70 7.16
CA LEU A 8 -24.35 -40.80 6.02
C LEU A 8 -25.70 -41.44 6.39
N ALA A 9 -25.69 -42.40 7.32
CA ALA A 9 -26.88 -43.08 7.80
C ALA A 9 -27.65 -42.30 8.89
N ALA A 10 -27.10 -41.21 9.43
CA ALA A 10 -27.73 -40.48 10.51
C ALA A 10 -28.92 -39.65 10.00
N SER A 11 -30.11 -40.01 10.46
CA SER A 11 -31.38 -39.36 10.11
C SER A 11 -32.00 -38.53 11.24
N GLU A 12 -31.47 -38.64 12.46
CA GLU A 12 -32.04 -38.01 13.65
C GLU A 12 -30.98 -37.27 14.47
N ARG A 13 -31.37 -36.17 15.11
CA ARG A 13 -30.50 -35.34 15.95
C ARG A 13 -29.82 -36.14 17.07
N GLY A 14 -30.53 -37.08 17.69
CA GLY A 14 -29.97 -37.94 18.76
C GLY A 14 -28.78 -38.77 18.26
N ASN A 15 -28.90 -39.35 17.07
CA ASN A 15 -27.85 -40.16 16.45
C ASN A 15 -26.61 -39.31 16.14
N ILE A 16 -26.81 -38.08 15.67
CA ILE A 16 -25.71 -37.14 15.37
C ILE A 16 -24.94 -36.79 16.65
N VAL A 17 -25.63 -36.48 17.74
CA VAL A 17 -24.99 -36.14 19.02
C VAL A 17 -24.17 -37.32 19.55
N VAL A 18 -24.68 -38.55 19.43
CA VAL A 18 -23.95 -39.76 19.82
C VAL A 18 -22.71 -39.96 18.93
N ILE A 19 -22.85 -39.79 17.62
CA ILE A 19 -21.71 -39.90 16.69
C ILE A 19 -20.63 -38.87 17.03
N LEU A 20 -21.00 -37.61 17.29
CA LEU A 20 -20.04 -36.56 17.67
C LEU A 20 -19.35 -36.89 19.00
N ALA A 21 -20.09 -37.38 20.00
CA ALA A 21 -19.51 -37.80 21.29
C ALA A 21 -18.55 -39.00 21.13
N ASP A 22 -18.84 -39.92 20.23
CA ASP A 22 -17.93 -41.03 19.92
C ASP A 22 -16.66 -40.54 19.22
N ILE A 23 -16.77 -39.58 18.31
CA ILE A 23 -15.62 -38.93 17.67
C ILE A 23 -14.77 -38.19 18.71
N GLU A 24 -15.40 -37.46 19.64
CA GLU A 24 -14.71 -36.79 20.76
C GLU A 24 -13.93 -37.79 21.62
N LYS A 25 -14.49 -38.97 21.91
CA LYS A 25 -13.79 -40.04 22.64
C LYS A 25 -12.65 -40.62 21.83
N GLU A 26 -12.84 -40.85 20.52
CA GLU A 26 -11.79 -41.39 19.66
C GLU A 26 -10.60 -40.43 19.54
N LEU A 27 -10.85 -39.12 19.57
CA LEU A 27 -9.80 -38.09 19.61
C LEU A 27 -8.93 -38.15 20.88
N GLN A 28 -9.39 -38.82 21.95
CA GLN A 28 -8.61 -39.02 23.17
C GLN A 28 -7.71 -40.27 23.11
N LEU A 29 -7.96 -41.17 22.15
CA LEU A 29 -7.19 -42.40 22.00
C LEU A 29 -5.99 -42.16 21.06
N PRO A 30 -4.81 -42.73 21.35
CA PRO A 30 -3.67 -42.63 20.44
C PRO A 30 -3.96 -43.39 19.13
N GLY A 31 -3.99 -42.70 18.00
CA GLY A 31 -4.29 -43.32 16.70
C GLY A 31 -3.96 -42.44 15.49
N ASN A 32 -4.19 -42.98 14.29
CA ASN A 32 -4.06 -42.21 13.05
C ASN A 32 -5.28 -41.28 12.88
N HIS A 33 -5.19 -40.09 13.47
CA HIS A 33 -6.24 -39.08 13.44
C HIS A 33 -6.42 -38.40 12.08
N ASP A 34 -5.56 -38.64 11.09
CA ASP A 34 -5.67 -38.01 9.77
C ASP A 34 -6.95 -38.42 9.04
N LYS A 35 -7.30 -39.70 9.13
CA LYS A 35 -8.56 -40.22 8.57
C LYS A 35 -9.77 -39.59 9.24
N LEU A 36 -9.62 -39.20 10.51
CA LEU A 36 -10.68 -38.55 11.28
C LEU A 36 -10.82 -37.09 10.86
N VAL A 37 -9.72 -36.36 10.60
CA VAL A 37 -9.76 -35.01 10.01
C VAL A 37 -10.44 -35.03 8.64
N ASP A 38 -10.05 -35.97 7.76
CA ASP A 38 -10.67 -36.11 6.44
C ASP A 38 -12.15 -36.48 6.55
N SER A 39 -12.51 -37.36 7.49
CA SER A 39 -13.90 -37.67 7.80
C SER A 39 -14.62 -36.42 8.27
N LEU A 40 -14.11 -35.68 9.27
CA LEU A 40 -14.74 -34.46 9.80
C LEU A 40 -14.91 -33.40 8.72
N CYS A 41 -13.88 -33.11 7.92
CA CYS A 41 -13.95 -32.12 6.84
C CYS A 41 -14.93 -32.52 5.72
N SER A 42 -15.07 -33.82 5.43
CA SER A 42 -16.03 -34.31 4.42
C SER A 42 -17.45 -34.42 4.95
N THR A 43 -17.62 -34.72 6.24
CA THR A 43 -18.93 -35.02 6.86
C THR A 43 -19.56 -33.82 7.58
N ALA A 44 -18.77 -32.87 8.08
CA ALA A 44 -19.20 -31.60 8.68
C ALA A 44 -19.94 -30.67 7.69
N LEU A 45 -20.16 -31.11 6.46
CA LEU A 45 -20.69 -30.33 5.34
C LEU A 45 -21.87 -30.99 4.66
N ILE A 46 -22.28 -32.17 5.12
CA ILE A 46 -23.44 -32.85 4.57
C ILE A 46 -24.71 -32.19 5.16
N PRO A 47 -25.61 -31.63 4.33
CA PRO A 47 -26.79 -30.94 4.82
C PRO A 47 -27.71 -31.82 5.68
N SER A 48 -27.85 -33.11 5.36
CA SER A 48 -28.65 -34.04 6.16
C SER A 48 -28.08 -34.31 7.55
N PHE A 49 -26.77 -34.22 7.72
CA PHE A 49 -26.11 -34.42 9.01
C PHE A 49 -26.12 -33.12 9.84
N VAL A 50 -25.71 -32.01 9.23
CA VAL A 50 -25.54 -30.74 9.96
C VAL A 50 -26.83 -29.93 10.07
N GLY A 51 -27.79 -30.13 9.16
CA GLY A 51 -29.08 -29.45 9.17
C GLY A 51 -29.93 -29.76 10.39
N LEU A 52 -29.60 -30.83 11.12
CA LEU A 52 -30.27 -31.24 12.36
C LEU A 52 -29.64 -30.62 13.62
N LEU A 53 -28.60 -29.81 13.48
CA LEU A 53 -27.96 -29.05 14.56
C LEU A 53 -28.29 -27.57 14.43
N THR A 54 -28.50 -26.90 15.56
CA THR A 54 -28.55 -25.43 15.57
C THR A 54 -27.18 -24.85 15.21
N ALA A 55 -27.13 -23.60 14.75
CA ALA A 55 -25.85 -22.95 14.42
C ALA A 55 -24.90 -22.86 15.62
N ASN A 56 -25.43 -22.62 16.82
CA ASN A 56 -24.64 -22.54 18.05
C ASN A 56 -24.10 -23.92 18.46
N GLU A 57 -24.91 -24.97 18.40
CA GLU A 57 -24.45 -26.33 18.70
C GLU A 57 -23.41 -26.81 17.72
N PHE A 58 -23.61 -26.53 16.44
CA PHE A 58 -22.64 -26.84 15.40
C PHE A 58 -21.32 -26.11 15.70
N ARG A 59 -21.37 -24.81 15.92
CA ARG A 59 -20.21 -23.99 16.25
C ARG A 59 -19.47 -24.55 17.47
N GLU A 60 -20.14 -24.71 18.59
CA GLU A 60 -19.48 -25.14 19.83
C GLU A 60 -18.83 -26.53 19.71
N ARG A 61 -19.54 -27.49 19.12
CA ARG A 61 -19.06 -28.88 19.04
C ARG A 61 -17.97 -29.04 17.99
N PHE A 62 -18.16 -28.50 16.80
CA PHE A 62 -17.18 -28.65 15.72
C PHE A 62 -15.92 -27.85 16.00
N SER A 63 -16.01 -26.65 16.59
CA SER A 63 -14.79 -25.92 16.97
C SER A 63 -13.96 -26.72 17.96
N LYS A 64 -14.56 -27.28 19.01
CA LYS A 64 -13.85 -28.17 19.97
C LYS A 64 -13.21 -29.38 19.30
N LEU A 65 -13.91 -30.02 18.36
CA LEU A 65 -13.40 -31.16 17.61
C LEU A 65 -12.20 -30.79 16.75
N PHE A 66 -12.30 -29.69 15.99
CA PHE A 66 -11.23 -29.25 15.09
C PHE A 66 -10.03 -28.68 15.83
N THR A 67 -10.22 -28.08 17.02
CA THR A 67 -9.11 -27.57 17.84
C THR A 67 -8.52 -28.61 18.79
N ALA A 68 -8.97 -29.87 18.75
CA ALA A 68 -8.48 -30.92 19.65
C ALA A 68 -6.96 -31.12 19.54
N ASP A 69 -6.29 -31.29 20.69
CA ASP A 69 -4.82 -31.35 20.76
C ASP A 69 -4.20 -32.54 20.02
N SER A 70 -4.96 -33.62 19.86
CA SER A 70 -4.58 -34.81 19.12
C SER A 70 -4.55 -34.63 17.60
N LEU A 71 -5.19 -33.58 17.07
CA LEU A 71 -5.17 -33.28 15.64
C LEU A 71 -3.94 -32.46 15.25
N SER A 72 -3.38 -32.75 14.07
CA SER A 72 -2.38 -31.91 13.43
C SER A 72 -3.01 -30.58 13.02
N ALA A 73 -2.50 -29.47 13.57
CA ALA A 73 -3.03 -28.15 13.29
C ALA A 73 -2.84 -27.75 11.81
N SER A 74 -1.65 -28.04 11.26
CA SER A 74 -1.32 -27.80 9.85
C SER A 74 -2.27 -28.54 8.89
N ARG A 75 -2.45 -29.85 9.09
CA ARG A 75 -3.31 -30.65 8.22
C ARG A 75 -4.76 -30.23 8.34
N THR A 76 -5.21 -29.93 9.56
CA THR A 76 -6.58 -29.45 9.81
C THR A 76 -6.85 -28.15 9.08
N LEU A 77 -5.98 -27.14 9.22
CA LEU A 77 -6.11 -25.86 8.49
C LEU A 77 -6.03 -26.06 6.98
N THR A 78 -5.04 -26.82 6.50
CA THR A 78 -4.87 -27.08 5.05
C THR A 78 -6.12 -27.71 4.46
N ARG A 79 -6.72 -28.69 5.15
CA ARG A 79 -7.96 -29.33 4.72
C ARG A 79 -9.15 -28.38 4.79
N LEU A 80 -9.34 -27.64 5.88
CA LEU A 80 -10.44 -26.68 5.99
C LEU A 80 -10.40 -25.62 4.87
N ILE A 81 -9.22 -25.06 4.58
CA ILE A 81 -9.04 -24.04 3.54
C ILE A 81 -9.21 -24.64 2.14
N SER A 82 -8.69 -25.85 1.88
CA SER A 82 -8.77 -26.46 0.55
C SER A 82 -10.20 -26.73 0.09
N ARG A 83 -11.12 -27.01 1.04
CA ARG A 83 -12.55 -27.20 0.78
C ARG A 83 -13.20 -26.02 0.08
N PHE A 84 -12.75 -24.79 0.35
CA PHE A 84 -13.30 -23.58 -0.27
C PHE A 84 -13.10 -23.51 -1.78
N SER A 85 -12.21 -24.33 -2.33
CA SER A 85 -11.96 -24.43 -3.77
C SER A 85 -12.67 -25.59 -4.43
N GLU A 86 -13.49 -26.35 -3.70
CA GLU A 86 -14.15 -27.50 -4.28
C GLU A 86 -15.38 -27.12 -5.12
N PRO A 87 -15.52 -27.67 -6.34
CA PRO A 87 -16.64 -27.36 -7.22
C PRO A 87 -17.99 -27.84 -6.67
N THR A 88 -17.97 -28.86 -5.81
CA THR A 88 -19.15 -29.46 -5.18
C THR A 88 -19.60 -28.74 -3.90
N LEU A 89 -18.90 -27.68 -3.49
CA LEU A 89 -19.22 -26.98 -2.25
C LEU A 89 -20.56 -26.24 -2.39
N THR A 90 -21.50 -26.59 -1.50
CA THR A 90 -22.84 -25.98 -1.45
C THR A 90 -22.81 -24.70 -0.61
N PRO A 91 -23.74 -23.74 -0.82
CA PRO A 91 -23.85 -22.54 0.02
C PRO A 91 -24.00 -22.86 1.51
N PHE A 92 -24.78 -23.89 1.83
CA PHE A 92 -24.97 -24.37 3.19
C PHE A 92 -23.65 -24.86 3.80
N ALA A 93 -22.92 -25.73 3.09
CA ALA A 93 -21.63 -26.23 3.54
C ALA A 93 -20.60 -25.10 3.70
N PHE A 94 -20.56 -24.17 2.76
CA PHE A 94 -19.68 -23.00 2.83
C PHE A 94 -19.91 -22.18 4.10
N GLY A 95 -21.16 -21.84 4.41
CA GLY A 95 -21.49 -21.09 5.64
C GLY A 95 -21.09 -21.83 6.92
N ARG A 96 -21.15 -23.17 6.91
CA ARG A 96 -20.68 -24.00 8.03
C ARG A 96 -19.16 -24.05 8.13
N LEU A 97 -18.44 -24.13 7.02
CA LEU A 97 -16.97 -24.02 7.02
C LEU A 97 -16.50 -22.69 7.58
N LEU A 98 -17.14 -21.58 7.18
CA LEU A 98 -16.81 -20.26 7.70
C LEU A 98 -16.96 -20.21 9.21
N LEU A 99 -18.07 -20.72 9.76
CA LEU A 99 -18.29 -20.75 11.21
C LEU A 99 -17.21 -21.56 11.97
N VAL A 100 -16.72 -22.66 11.38
CA VAL A 100 -15.64 -23.44 11.98
C VAL A 100 -14.32 -22.67 11.92
N LEU A 101 -13.99 -22.08 10.76
CA LEU A 101 -12.76 -21.31 10.61
C LEU A 101 -12.72 -20.10 11.53
N GLU A 102 -13.80 -19.33 11.63
CA GLU A 102 -13.90 -18.15 12.51
C GLU A 102 -13.54 -18.45 13.97
N GLU A 103 -13.86 -19.66 14.45
CA GLU A 103 -13.62 -20.07 15.84
C GLU A 103 -12.30 -20.82 16.03
N ALA A 104 -11.92 -21.66 15.06
CA ALA A 104 -10.79 -22.58 15.21
C ALA A 104 -9.48 -22.00 14.66
N GLU A 105 -9.52 -21.06 13.70
CA GLU A 105 -8.35 -20.64 12.94
C GLU A 105 -7.24 -20.09 13.83
N LYS A 106 -7.54 -19.14 14.72
CA LYS A 106 -6.53 -18.56 15.62
C LYS A 106 -5.81 -19.62 16.44
N THR A 107 -6.57 -20.48 17.12
CA THR A 107 -6.01 -21.55 17.97
C THR A 107 -5.18 -22.54 17.16
N LEU A 108 -5.63 -22.90 15.95
CA LEU A 108 -4.88 -23.78 15.06
C LEU A 108 -3.59 -23.13 14.56
N LEU A 109 -3.62 -21.83 14.23
CA LEU A 109 -2.42 -21.08 13.82
C LEU A 109 -1.39 -21.03 14.96
N GLU A 110 -1.81 -20.69 16.17
CA GLU A 110 -0.95 -20.66 17.36
C GLU A 110 -0.29 -22.02 17.63
N ARG A 111 -1.08 -23.10 17.59
CA ARG A 111 -0.57 -24.46 17.77
C ARG A 111 0.39 -24.87 16.65
N PHE A 112 0.05 -24.57 15.40
CA PHE A 112 0.92 -24.87 14.26
C PHE A 112 2.28 -24.17 14.40
N ILE A 113 2.26 -22.89 14.75
CA ILE A 113 3.45 -22.09 14.97
C ILE A 113 4.30 -22.65 16.11
N ALA A 114 3.68 -23.06 17.21
CA ALA A 114 4.36 -23.64 18.37
C ALA A 114 5.05 -24.98 18.07
N GLN A 115 4.50 -25.75 17.12
CA GLN A 115 5.01 -27.07 16.75
C GLN A 115 6.30 -27.01 15.90
N ASN A 116 6.68 -25.84 15.36
CA ASN A 116 7.91 -25.63 14.61
C ASN A 116 8.11 -26.70 13.50
N GLY A 117 7.05 -26.91 12.71
CA GLY A 117 6.98 -27.97 11.69
C GLY A 117 7.95 -27.81 10.53
N ASP A 118 7.87 -28.74 9.58
CA ASP A 118 8.70 -28.75 8.37
C ASP A 118 8.53 -27.45 7.55
N LEU A 119 9.61 -26.99 6.92
CA LEU A 119 9.64 -25.71 6.21
C LEU A 119 8.74 -25.74 4.97
N GLU A 120 8.66 -26.87 4.27
CA GLU A 120 7.79 -27.02 3.09
C GLU A 120 6.32 -27.03 3.50
N GLU A 121 5.99 -27.73 4.59
CA GLU A 121 4.66 -27.70 5.18
C GLU A 121 4.25 -26.27 5.59
N ALA A 122 5.18 -25.53 6.22
CA ALA A 122 4.96 -24.13 6.56
C ALA A 122 4.75 -23.22 5.35
N ARG A 123 5.54 -23.38 4.29
CA ARG A 123 5.37 -22.62 3.04
C ARG A 123 4.01 -22.91 2.40
N HIS A 124 3.65 -24.19 2.33
CA HIS A 124 2.37 -24.62 1.77
C HIS A 124 1.20 -24.03 2.57
N LEU A 125 1.18 -24.23 3.89
CA LEU A 125 0.10 -23.74 4.73
C LEU A 125 0.01 -22.20 4.72
N THR A 126 1.15 -21.50 4.77
CA THR A 126 1.18 -20.03 4.65
C THR A 126 0.57 -19.58 3.31
N SER A 127 0.84 -20.31 2.23
CA SER A 127 0.19 -20.06 0.93
C SER A 127 -1.32 -20.28 0.98
N MET A 128 -1.77 -21.32 1.67
CA MET A 128 -3.19 -21.62 1.81
C MET A 128 -3.90 -20.52 2.60
N ILE A 129 -3.37 -20.13 3.75
CA ILE A 129 -3.86 -19.04 4.62
C ILE A 129 -4.03 -17.76 3.79
N CYS A 130 -2.95 -17.28 3.15
CA CYS A 130 -3.03 -16.03 2.39
C CYS A 130 -3.95 -16.11 1.15
N SER A 131 -4.24 -17.30 0.63
CA SER A 131 -5.19 -17.50 -0.48
C SER A 131 -6.66 -17.58 -0.05
N LEU A 132 -6.95 -17.74 1.26
CA LEU A 132 -8.32 -17.93 1.73
C LEU A 132 -9.27 -16.79 1.33
N PRO A 133 -8.90 -15.50 1.42
CA PRO A 133 -9.77 -14.41 0.99
C PRO A 133 -10.17 -14.49 -0.48
N GLU A 134 -9.25 -14.91 -1.35
CA GLU A 134 -9.54 -15.11 -2.78
C GLU A 134 -10.52 -16.26 -2.97
N ARG A 135 -10.34 -17.36 -2.23
CA ARG A 135 -11.27 -18.51 -2.27
C ARG A 135 -12.66 -18.13 -1.79
N ILE A 136 -12.76 -17.32 -0.73
CA ILE A 136 -14.03 -16.79 -0.23
C ILE A 136 -14.68 -15.88 -1.29
N GLY A 137 -13.92 -14.94 -1.85
CA GLY A 137 -14.40 -14.01 -2.88
C GLY A 137 -14.92 -14.71 -4.13
N ASN A 138 -14.22 -15.73 -4.60
CA ASN A 138 -14.65 -16.52 -5.76
C ASN A 138 -16.00 -17.21 -5.55
N PHE A 139 -16.29 -17.63 -4.31
CA PHE A 139 -17.58 -18.25 -4.00
C PHE A 139 -18.73 -17.24 -4.04
N VAL A 140 -18.46 -15.96 -3.73
CA VAL A 140 -19.44 -14.85 -3.85
C VAL A 140 -19.80 -14.59 -5.31
N GLY A 141 -18.80 -14.59 -6.21
CA GLY A 141 -18.99 -14.32 -7.65
C GLY A 141 -19.89 -15.31 -8.38
N VAL A 142 -20.18 -16.48 -7.79
CA VAL A 142 -21.05 -17.53 -8.33
C VAL A 142 -22.48 -17.45 -7.74
N GLU A 143 -22.88 -16.30 -7.18
CA GLU A 143 -24.19 -16.00 -6.56
C GLU A 143 -24.57 -16.83 -5.31
N LYS A 144 -23.60 -17.40 -4.59
CA LYS A 144 -23.87 -18.36 -3.49
C LYS A 144 -23.79 -17.79 -2.07
N LEU A 145 -23.30 -16.55 -1.88
CA LEU A 145 -23.20 -15.91 -0.56
C LEU A 145 -23.45 -14.40 -0.65
N LYS A 146 -23.97 -13.78 0.42
CA LYS A 146 -24.10 -12.32 0.48
C LYS A 146 -22.71 -11.67 0.57
N PRO A 147 -22.43 -10.59 -0.19
CA PRO A 147 -21.15 -9.89 -0.13
C PRO A 147 -20.77 -9.41 1.28
N SER A 148 -21.76 -9.02 2.10
CA SER A 148 -21.55 -8.61 3.50
C SER A 148 -20.96 -9.71 4.38
N ASP A 149 -21.42 -10.95 4.19
CA ASP A 149 -21.02 -12.09 5.00
C ASP A 149 -19.60 -12.53 4.62
N ALA A 150 -19.27 -12.48 3.32
CA ALA A 150 -17.92 -12.73 2.83
C ALA A 150 -16.92 -11.67 3.30
N ALA A 151 -17.28 -10.39 3.23
CA ALA A 151 -16.43 -9.30 3.73
C ALA A 151 -16.14 -9.46 5.23
N LYS A 152 -17.16 -9.83 6.01
CA LYS A 152 -17.01 -10.12 7.45
C LYS A 152 -16.08 -11.30 7.69
N ALA A 153 -16.26 -12.42 6.97
CA ALA A 153 -15.40 -13.59 7.09
C ALA A 153 -13.93 -13.29 6.73
N ILE A 154 -13.70 -12.53 5.66
CA ILE A 154 -12.36 -12.09 5.25
C ILE A 154 -11.74 -11.19 6.32
N SER A 155 -12.52 -10.29 6.93
CA SER A 155 -12.04 -9.46 8.04
C SER A 155 -11.62 -10.33 9.23
N ASN A 156 -12.49 -11.24 9.66
CA ASN A 156 -12.25 -12.14 10.80
C ASN A 156 -10.99 -13.00 10.58
N HIS A 157 -10.80 -13.52 9.37
CA HIS A 157 -9.60 -14.25 8.99
C HIS A 157 -8.33 -13.41 9.19
N TRP A 158 -8.33 -12.19 8.65
CA TRP A 158 -7.18 -11.30 8.80
C TRP A 158 -6.99 -10.79 10.22
N ASP A 159 -8.06 -10.70 11.03
CA ASP A 159 -7.97 -10.43 12.46
C ASP A 159 -7.25 -11.55 13.20
N ALA A 160 -7.53 -12.82 12.87
CA ALA A 160 -6.84 -13.97 13.42
C ALA A 160 -5.35 -13.97 13.05
N VAL A 161 -5.02 -13.79 11.77
CA VAL A 161 -3.63 -13.69 11.27
C VAL A 161 -2.89 -12.53 11.95
N PHE A 162 -3.53 -11.36 12.02
CA PHE A 162 -2.97 -10.19 12.67
C PHE A 162 -2.68 -10.44 14.15
N ALA A 163 -3.64 -10.99 14.90
CA ALA A 163 -3.48 -11.27 16.33
C ALA A 163 -2.27 -12.19 16.61
N VAL A 164 -2.10 -13.23 15.80
CA VAL A 164 -0.98 -14.17 15.90
C VAL A 164 0.36 -13.49 15.61
N LEU A 165 0.44 -12.66 14.57
CA LEU A 165 1.66 -11.91 14.25
C LEU A 165 2.03 -10.89 15.36
N ILE A 166 1.03 -10.19 15.90
CA ILE A 166 1.25 -9.21 16.98
C ILE A 166 1.71 -9.90 18.26
N GLU A 167 1.09 -11.01 18.64
CA GLU A 167 1.51 -11.75 19.83
C GLU A 167 2.96 -12.25 19.72
N ALA A 168 3.37 -12.67 18.52
CA ALA A 168 4.75 -13.06 18.25
C ALA A 168 5.75 -11.92 18.40
N LEU A 169 5.39 -10.74 17.90
CA LEU A 169 6.18 -9.51 18.04
C LEU A 169 6.30 -9.11 19.51
N GLN A 170 5.18 -9.09 20.25
CA GLN A 170 5.15 -8.75 21.68
C GLN A 170 6.00 -9.70 22.54
N LYS A 171 6.04 -10.98 22.17
CA LYS A 171 6.84 -12.00 22.89
C LYS A 171 8.29 -12.08 22.39
N GLU A 172 8.67 -11.32 21.37
CA GLU A 172 9.97 -11.37 20.70
C GLU A 172 10.35 -12.79 20.23
N ARG A 173 9.34 -13.57 19.82
CA ARG A 173 9.49 -14.98 19.42
C ARG A 173 9.06 -15.19 17.98
N ILE A 174 9.85 -14.64 17.06
CA ILE A 174 9.63 -14.85 15.62
C ILE A 174 10.26 -16.18 15.20
N SER A 175 9.40 -17.16 14.97
CA SER A 175 9.78 -18.42 14.31
C SER A 175 9.85 -18.26 12.78
N LYS A 176 10.40 -19.26 12.08
CA LYS A 176 10.42 -19.30 10.60
C LYS A 176 9.01 -19.20 9.99
N ILE A 177 8.01 -19.76 10.68
CA ILE A 177 6.61 -19.71 10.26
C ILE A 177 6.07 -18.27 10.37
N HIS A 178 6.34 -17.59 11.49
CA HIS A 178 5.97 -16.18 11.64
C HIS A 178 6.59 -15.33 10.55
N LYS A 179 7.87 -15.56 10.22
CA LYS A 179 8.55 -14.88 9.13
C LYS A 179 7.81 -15.07 7.80
N LEU A 180 7.54 -16.33 7.42
CA LEU A 180 6.83 -16.63 6.16
C LEU A 180 5.45 -15.97 6.11
N LEU A 181 4.70 -16.07 7.21
CA LEU A 181 3.37 -15.49 7.33
C LEU A 181 3.43 -13.97 7.26
N PHE A 182 4.37 -13.34 7.97
CA PHE A 182 4.57 -11.90 7.96
C PHE A 182 4.87 -11.42 6.54
N VAL A 183 5.90 -11.97 5.90
CA VAL A 183 6.29 -11.59 4.53
C VAL A 183 5.10 -11.78 3.58
N LYS A 184 4.45 -12.94 3.58
CA LYS A 184 3.39 -13.21 2.61
C LYS A 184 2.13 -12.37 2.88
N ALA A 185 1.68 -12.28 4.12
CA ALA A 185 0.50 -11.50 4.49
C ALA A 185 0.71 -10.01 4.27
N VAL A 186 1.85 -9.45 4.71
CA VAL A 186 2.18 -8.04 4.55
C VAL A 186 2.40 -7.66 3.08
N LEU A 187 3.06 -8.53 2.31
CA LEU A 187 3.30 -8.26 0.90
C LEU A 187 2.04 -8.40 0.04
N GLN A 188 1.11 -9.27 0.39
CA GLN A 188 -0.11 -9.49 -0.39
C GLN A 188 -1.31 -8.64 0.06
N ASN A 189 -1.29 -8.10 1.30
CA ASN A 189 -2.41 -7.36 1.85
C ASN A 189 -1.99 -6.01 2.47
N GLU A 190 -2.35 -4.92 1.78
CA GLU A 190 -2.05 -3.56 2.21
C GLU A 190 -2.76 -3.17 3.52
N ASN A 191 -3.97 -3.67 3.77
CA ASN A 191 -4.71 -3.37 5.00
C ASN A 191 -4.03 -3.99 6.23
N ILE A 192 -3.53 -5.22 6.12
CA ILE A 192 -2.74 -5.83 7.20
C ILE A 192 -1.46 -5.03 7.43
N PHE A 193 -0.77 -4.68 6.36
CA PHE A 193 0.45 -3.88 6.48
C PHE A 193 0.18 -2.55 7.21
N LYS A 194 -0.86 -1.81 6.80
CA LYS A 194 -1.30 -0.58 7.46
C LYS A 194 -1.63 -0.80 8.94
N ARG A 195 -2.35 -1.88 9.27
CA ARG A 195 -2.70 -2.20 10.67
C ARG A 195 -1.47 -2.54 11.51
N ILE A 196 -0.53 -3.31 10.97
CA ILE A 196 0.74 -3.63 11.66
C ILE A 196 1.54 -2.35 11.87
N VAL A 197 1.69 -1.52 10.84
CA VAL A 197 2.41 -0.25 10.93
C VAL A 197 1.76 0.68 11.96
N SER A 198 0.43 0.83 11.94
CA SER A 198 -0.31 1.61 12.95
C SER A 198 -0.06 1.07 14.36
N TRP A 199 -0.17 -0.25 14.54
CA TRP A 199 0.06 -0.87 15.84
C TRP A 199 1.49 -0.67 16.35
N ILE A 200 2.51 -0.80 15.48
CA ILE A 200 3.90 -0.53 15.87
C ILE A 200 4.06 0.96 16.19
N TYR A 201 3.48 1.85 15.39
CA TYR A 201 3.58 3.30 15.55
C TYR A 201 2.95 3.80 16.86
N ASP A 202 1.83 3.21 17.26
CA ASP A 202 1.10 3.53 18.50
C ASP A 202 1.74 2.85 19.73
N SER A 203 2.69 1.93 19.53
CA SER A 203 3.33 1.20 20.62
C SER A 203 4.46 2.02 21.27
N PRO A 204 4.59 1.99 22.62
CA PRO A 204 5.75 2.58 23.29
C PRO A 204 7.08 1.90 22.91
N ASN A 205 7.03 0.66 22.38
CA ASN A 205 8.20 -0.12 21.98
C ASN A 205 8.41 -0.10 20.44
N SER A 206 7.93 0.93 19.74
CA SER A 206 7.93 1.01 18.28
C SER A 206 9.28 0.68 17.63
N GLN A 207 10.36 1.27 18.14
CA GLN A 207 11.72 1.09 17.64
C GLN A 207 12.25 -0.33 17.87
N GLN A 208 11.84 -0.98 18.97
CA GLN A 208 12.23 -2.36 19.24
C GLN A 208 11.57 -3.31 18.25
N PHE A 209 10.26 -3.14 18.01
CA PHE A 209 9.55 -3.96 17.03
C PHE A 209 10.04 -3.74 15.61
N ALA A 210 10.36 -2.49 15.25
CA ALA A 210 10.94 -2.19 13.95
C ALA A 210 12.34 -2.82 13.78
N LYS A 211 13.17 -2.86 14.82
CA LYS A 211 14.45 -3.59 14.78
C LYS A 211 14.25 -5.08 14.50
N ILE A 212 13.22 -5.70 15.09
CA ILE A 212 12.89 -7.10 14.83
C ILE A 212 12.46 -7.31 13.37
N VAL A 213 11.62 -6.42 12.83
CA VAL A 213 11.15 -6.49 11.42
C VAL A 213 12.29 -6.24 10.42
N LEU A 214 13.35 -5.54 10.84
CA LEU A 214 14.53 -5.21 10.03
C LEU A 214 15.75 -6.08 10.36
N ASP A 215 15.58 -7.14 11.16
CA ASP A 215 16.67 -8.05 11.55
C ASP A 215 17.05 -8.95 10.37
N GLU A 216 18.31 -8.85 9.95
CA GLU A 216 18.88 -9.61 8.84
C GLU A 216 18.96 -11.12 9.12
N ASN A 217 18.94 -11.52 10.39
CA ASN A 217 18.85 -12.93 10.77
C ASN A 217 17.44 -13.50 10.55
N LEU A 218 16.43 -12.63 10.56
CA LEU A 218 15.03 -13.01 10.38
C LEU A 218 14.59 -12.82 8.93
N PHE A 219 14.84 -11.67 8.32
CA PHE A 219 14.40 -11.34 6.97
C PHE A 219 15.59 -11.19 6.03
N ASP A 220 15.46 -11.68 4.80
CA ASP A 220 16.49 -11.45 3.81
C ASP A 220 16.43 -10.02 3.27
N ARG A 221 17.50 -9.61 2.58
CA ARG A 221 17.63 -8.24 2.06
C ARG A 221 16.49 -7.84 1.12
N ARG A 222 15.96 -8.78 0.33
CA ARG A 222 14.88 -8.50 -0.63
C ARG A 222 13.55 -8.32 0.07
N GLU A 223 13.28 -9.11 1.11
CA GLU A 223 12.11 -8.97 1.97
C GLU A 223 12.13 -7.63 2.70
N ILE A 224 13.27 -7.26 3.31
CA ILE A 224 13.45 -5.96 3.96
C ILE A 224 13.27 -4.81 2.96
N GLU A 225 13.82 -4.93 1.74
CA GLU A 225 13.62 -3.96 0.66
C GLU A 225 12.15 -3.73 0.34
N GLN A 226 11.39 -4.81 0.14
CA GLN A 226 9.96 -4.69 -0.18
C GLN A 226 9.16 -4.07 0.97
N LEU A 227 9.50 -4.41 2.22
CA LEU A 227 8.88 -3.81 3.41
C LEU A 227 9.17 -2.31 3.51
N LEU A 228 10.42 -1.89 3.28
CA LEU A 228 10.80 -0.47 3.31
C LEU A 228 10.18 0.32 2.16
N ILE A 229 10.07 -0.26 0.96
CA ILE A 229 9.36 0.38 -0.16
C ILE A 229 7.89 0.54 0.17
N LYS A 230 7.23 -0.49 0.71
CA LYS A 230 5.83 -0.37 1.16
C LYS A 230 5.70 0.66 2.27
N LEU A 231 6.60 0.69 3.24
CA LEU A 231 6.58 1.69 4.30
C LEU A 231 6.71 3.10 3.75
N ALA A 232 7.59 3.29 2.76
CA ALA A 232 7.73 4.55 2.04
C ALA A 232 6.43 4.96 1.35
N THR A 233 5.70 4.01 0.73
CA THR A 233 4.36 4.30 0.18
C THR A 233 3.31 4.62 1.24
N LEU A 234 3.45 4.17 2.49
CA LEU A 234 2.56 4.60 3.58
C LEU A 234 2.99 5.93 4.21
N GLY A 235 4.27 6.27 4.10
CA GLY A 235 4.88 7.50 4.61
C GLY A 235 4.21 8.78 4.10
N PHE A 236 3.34 8.73 3.09
CA PHE A 236 2.53 9.88 2.67
C PHE A 236 1.64 10.46 3.78
N ALA A 237 1.29 9.69 4.82
CA ALA A 237 0.38 10.16 5.86
C ALA A 237 1.04 10.86 7.07
N SER A 238 2.29 10.54 7.44
CA SER A 238 2.93 11.12 8.64
C SER A 238 4.42 11.41 8.48
N SER A 239 4.85 12.60 8.92
CA SER A 239 6.24 13.07 8.83
C SER A 239 7.18 12.42 9.84
N ASP A 240 6.65 11.85 10.92
CA ASP A 240 7.42 11.21 12.00
C ASP A 240 7.45 9.68 11.88
N LEU A 241 6.79 9.08 10.88
CA LEU A 241 6.69 7.63 10.71
C LEU A 241 8.07 6.97 10.60
N PHE A 242 8.94 7.54 9.77
CA PHE A 242 10.31 7.05 9.60
C PHE A 242 11.13 7.16 10.89
N ASP A 243 10.97 8.24 11.65
CA ASP A 243 11.67 8.47 12.91
C ASP A 243 11.21 7.49 13.99
N LYS A 244 9.89 7.29 14.15
CA LYS A 244 9.34 6.33 15.13
C LYS A 244 9.65 4.88 14.83
N LEU A 245 9.69 4.50 13.54
CA LEU A 245 9.92 3.12 13.13
C LEU A 245 11.40 2.83 12.92
N LEU A 246 12.07 3.59 12.07
CA LEU A 246 13.46 3.29 11.74
C LEU A 246 14.42 3.85 12.79
N GLY A 247 14.09 4.97 13.44
CA GLY A 247 14.98 5.63 14.41
C GLY A 247 16.41 5.74 13.89
N ASP A 248 17.41 5.44 14.72
CA ASP A 248 18.81 5.45 14.31
C ASP A 248 19.25 4.28 13.41
N ALA A 249 18.34 3.43 12.92
CA ALA A 249 18.69 2.29 12.06
C ALA A 249 19.42 2.73 10.77
N ILE A 250 19.17 3.94 10.26
CA ILE A 250 19.91 4.48 9.11
C ILE A 250 21.42 4.67 9.38
N LYS A 251 21.83 4.80 10.65
CA LYS A 251 23.25 4.88 11.05
C LYS A 251 23.85 3.51 11.28
N THR A 252 23.09 2.59 11.86
CA THR A 252 23.61 1.33 12.40
C THR A 252 23.39 0.12 11.49
N ASN A 253 22.36 0.16 10.64
CA ASN A 253 21.98 -0.95 9.76
C ASN A 253 22.34 -0.59 8.31
N GLU A 254 23.32 -1.31 7.75
CA GLU A 254 23.82 -1.05 6.40
C GLU A 254 22.79 -1.39 5.31
N ILE A 255 21.89 -2.35 5.53
CA ILE A 255 20.78 -2.62 4.60
C ILE A 255 19.82 -1.44 4.56
N VAL A 256 19.38 -0.94 5.73
CA VAL A 256 18.50 0.24 5.81
C VAL A 256 19.17 1.43 5.14
N LYS A 257 20.43 1.71 5.46
CA LYS A 257 21.21 2.79 4.85
C LYS A 257 21.33 2.66 3.34
N HIS A 258 21.68 1.48 2.84
CA HIS A 258 21.79 1.23 1.41
C HIS A 258 20.44 1.37 0.70
N LEU A 259 19.38 0.74 1.21
CA LEU A 259 18.05 0.81 0.60
C LEU A 259 17.50 2.23 0.62
N TYR A 260 17.72 2.94 1.72
CA TYR A 260 17.37 4.34 1.83
C TYR A 260 18.09 5.18 0.77
N MET A 261 19.44 5.13 0.76
CA MET A 261 20.26 6.01 -0.08
C MET A 261 20.26 5.62 -1.55
N GLU A 262 20.13 4.35 -1.90
CA GLU A 262 20.21 3.83 -3.28
C GLU A 262 18.84 3.58 -3.92
N LYS A 263 17.84 3.14 -3.14
CA LYS A 263 16.52 2.75 -3.69
C LYS A 263 15.49 3.83 -3.49
N LEU A 264 15.21 4.19 -2.24
CA LEU A 264 14.16 5.17 -1.92
C LEU A 264 14.53 6.56 -2.45
N LEU A 265 15.74 7.02 -2.12
CA LEU A 265 16.22 8.35 -2.46
C LEU A 265 16.50 8.55 -3.96
N VAL A 266 16.69 7.50 -4.75
CA VAL A 266 17.11 7.64 -6.16
C VAL A 266 16.12 7.01 -7.13
N GLN A 267 15.68 5.79 -6.86
CA GLN A 267 14.85 5.02 -7.80
C GLN A 267 13.35 5.27 -7.60
N ARG A 268 12.94 5.87 -6.47
CA ARG A 268 11.54 6.02 -6.08
C ARG A 268 11.13 7.46 -5.71
N LEU A 269 11.91 8.46 -6.10
CA LEU A 269 11.57 9.88 -5.90
C LEU A 269 10.25 10.31 -6.55
N THR A 270 9.82 9.60 -7.59
CA THR A 270 8.55 9.86 -8.27
C THR A 270 7.33 9.43 -7.48
N MET A 271 7.52 8.69 -6.38
CA MET A 271 6.45 8.32 -5.47
C MET A 271 6.12 9.52 -4.56
N GLY A 272 5.30 10.45 -5.06
CA GLY A 272 4.76 11.61 -4.34
C GLY A 272 5.80 12.52 -3.66
N ARG A 273 5.34 13.46 -2.80
CA ARG A 273 6.24 14.26 -1.94
C ARG A 273 6.71 13.41 -0.77
N ILE A 274 7.64 12.50 -1.04
CA ILE A 274 8.31 11.70 -0.01
C ILE A 274 9.67 12.29 0.36
N SER A 275 10.28 13.08 -0.54
CA SER A 275 11.61 13.66 -0.36
C SER A 275 11.74 14.58 0.84
N ASP A 276 10.71 15.36 1.15
CA ASP A 276 10.62 16.23 2.33
C ASP A 276 10.68 15.43 3.63
N LYS A 277 9.96 14.32 3.71
CA LYS A 277 9.92 13.42 4.87
C LYS A 277 11.21 12.65 5.02
N LEU A 278 11.78 12.22 3.90
CA LEU A 278 13.10 11.60 3.86
C LEU A 278 14.17 12.59 4.36
N ALA A 279 14.16 13.83 3.87
CA ALA A 279 15.05 14.89 4.32
C ALA A 279 14.88 15.15 5.82
N ALA A 280 13.64 15.29 6.32
CA ALA A 280 13.37 15.52 7.74
C ALA A 280 13.91 14.38 8.63
N TYR A 281 13.69 13.13 8.25
CA TYR A 281 14.22 11.95 8.94
C TYR A 281 15.76 11.97 8.96
N THR A 282 16.40 12.11 7.81
CA THR A 282 17.87 12.11 7.74
C THR A 282 18.51 13.30 8.44
N GLY A 283 17.83 14.44 8.50
CA GLY A 283 18.24 15.62 9.24
C GLY A 283 18.33 15.35 10.74
N LYS A 284 17.26 14.78 11.33
CA LYS A 284 17.24 14.37 12.75
C LYS A 284 18.35 13.39 13.10
N HIS A 285 18.72 12.52 12.17
CA HIS A 285 19.77 11.51 12.36
C HIS A 285 21.14 11.95 11.81
N GLY A 286 21.35 13.21 11.42
CA GLY A 286 22.68 13.71 11.03
C GLY A 286 23.30 13.03 9.79
N VAL A 287 22.47 12.49 8.89
CA VAL A 287 22.92 11.83 7.65
C VAL A 287 22.40 12.52 6.38
N ALA A 288 21.70 13.65 6.52
CA ALA A 288 21.14 14.42 5.41
C ALA A 288 22.20 14.91 4.42
N MET A 289 23.38 15.31 4.90
CA MET A 289 24.48 15.78 4.05
C MET A 289 24.91 14.73 3.03
N ASN A 290 24.99 13.45 3.43
CA ASN A 290 25.33 12.35 2.53
C ASN A 290 24.25 12.18 1.44
N GLY A 291 22.98 12.33 1.82
CA GLY A 291 21.84 12.32 0.90
C GLY A 291 21.92 13.47 -0.11
N LEU A 292 22.16 14.70 0.35
CA LEU A 292 22.29 15.89 -0.50
C LEU A 292 23.44 15.75 -1.50
N VAL A 293 24.66 15.40 -1.04
CA VAL A 293 25.82 15.23 -1.92
C VAL A 293 25.55 14.18 -3.00
N LYS A 294 24.83 13.12 -2.64
CA LYS A 294 24.47 12.07 -3.59
C LYS A 294 23.42 12.53 -4.61
N LEU A 295 22.33 13.14 -4.14
CA LEU A 295 21.29 13.70 -5.01
C LEU A 295 21.89 14.72 -5.99
N MET A 296 22.77 15.60 -5.51
CA MET A 296 23.48 16.58 -6.33
C MET A 296 24.29 15.95 -7.46
N LYS A 297 25.00 14.84 -7.17
CA LYS A 297 25.74 14.11 -8.21
C LYS A 297 24.81 13.55 -9.28
N ILE A 298 23.72 12.92 -8.86
CA ILE A 298 22.73 12.33 -9.78
C ILE A 298 22.06 13.43 -10.60
N TRP A 299 21.69 14.54 -9.97
CA TRP A 299 21.09 15.71 -10.61
C TRP A 299 22.03 16.33 -11.65
N ALA A 300 23.33 16.46 -11.33
CA ALA A 300 24.33 16.94 -12.27
C ALA A 300 24.58 15.95 -13.42
N ASP A 301 24.61 14.64 -13.15
CA ASP A 301 24.81 13.63 -14.19
C ASP A 301 23.60 13.52 -15.13
N GLN A 302 22.39 13.76 -14.62
CA GLN A 302 21.18 13.83 -15.44
C GLN A 302 21.15 15.03 -16.37
N ALA A 303 21.81 16.14 -16.02
CA ALA A 303 21.87 17.34 -16.85
C ALA A 303 22.36 17.02 -18.29
N LYS A 304 23.28 16.04 -18.43
CA LYS A 304 23.83 15.57 -19.71
C LYS A 304 22.86 14.78 -20.58
N MET A 305 21.84 14.18 -19.97
CA MET A 305 20.87 13.30 -20.63
C MET A 305 19.45 13.87 -20.54
N MET A 306 19.32 15.19 -20.34
CA MET A 306 18.04 15.84 -20.04
C MET A 306 16.93 15.50 -21.03
N CYS A 307 17.23 15.45 -22.33
CA CYS A 307 16.25 15.13 -23.37
C CYS A 307 15.76 13.66 -23.35
N LEU A 308 16.48 12.76 -22.66
CA LEU A 308 16.18 11.32 -22.59
C LEU A 308 15.52 10.92 -21.27
N VAL A 309 15.54 11.80 -20.27
CA VAL A 309 14.99 11.55 -18.95
C VAL A 309 13.58 12.15 -18.85
N ASP A 310 12.67 11.37 -18.26
CA ASP A 310 11.31 11.77 -17.96
C ASP A 310 11.25 13.07 -17.15
N VAL A 311 10.36 13.98 -17.56
CA VAL A 311 10.20 15.32 -16.95
C VAL A 311 9.77 15.18 -15.49
N ALA A 312 8.84 14.28 -15.19
CA ALA A 312 8.32 14.13 -13.84
C ALA A 312 9.42 13.65 -12.89
N TYR A 313 10.29 12.72 -13.32
CA TYR A 313 11.46 12.32 -12.56
C TYR A 313 12.40 13.51 -12.26
N GLN A 314 12.70 14.35 -13.26
CA GLN A 314 13.60 15.50 -13.08
C GLN A 314 13.05 16.55 -12.12
N VAL A 315 11.74 16.82 -12.19
CA VAL A 315 11.06 17.71 -11.25
C VAL A 315 11.19 17.16 -9.84
N GLN A 316 10.91 15.88 -9.63
CA GLN A 316 11.01 15.27 -8.30
C GLN A 316 12.44 15.20 -7.77
N LEU A 317 13.43 14.96 -8.64
CA LEU A 317 14.84 15.02 -8.26
C LEU A 317 15.26 16.43 -7.83
N SER A 318 14.82 17.45 -8.57
CA SER A 318 15.10 18.86 -8.24
C SER A 318 14.45 19.28 -6.92
N LYS A 319 13.20 18.87 -6.68
CA LYS A 319 12.53 19.05 -5.39
C LYS A 319 13.27 18.36 -4.25
N ALA A 320 13.73 17.11 -4.46
CA ALA A 320 14.48 16.37 -3.45
C ALA A 320 15.82 17.04 -3.10
N VAL A 321 16.53 17.58 -4.09
CA VAL A 321 17.75 18.38 -3.85
C VAL A 321 17.45 19.59 -2.96
N LEU A 322 16.34 20.30 -3.21
CA LEU A 322 15.94 21.45 -2.40
C LEU A 322 15.50 21.04 -0.99
N ASP A 323 14.70 19.99 -0.84
CA ASP A 323 14.24 19.49 0.47
C ASP A 323 15.45 19.10 1.36
N PHE A 324 16.39 18.33 0.81
CA PHE A 324 17.62 17.97 1.52
C PHE A 324 18.53 19.18 1.75
N GLY A 325 18.64 20.08 0.77
CA GLY A 325 19.41 21.32 0.88
C GLY A 325 18.93 22.18 2.05
N LYS A 326 17.61 22.37 2.18
CA LYS A 326 16.97 23.12 3.27
C LYS A 326 17.27 22.50 4.62
N VAL A 327 17.13 21.19 4.76
CA VAL A 327 17.42 20.49 6.03
C VAL A 327 18.89 20.65 6.40
N VAL A 328 19.80 20.39 5.45
CA VAL A 328 21.25 20.49 5.66
C VAL A 328 21.66 21.93 6.01
N GLN A 329 21.10 22.92 5.33
CA GLN A 329 21.35 24.34 5.61
C GLN A 329 20.98 24.73 7.05
N LYS A 330 19.87 24.18 7.58
CA LYS A 330 19.42 24.42 8.96
C LYS A 330 20.21 23.64 10.01
N SER A 331 20.74 22.46 9.66
CA SER A 331 21.38 21.56 10.62
C SER A 331 22.91 21.62 10.66
N CYS A 332 23.58 22.10 9.61
CA CYS A 332 25.04 22.06 9.52
C CYS A 332 25.74 23.16 10.32
N THR A 333 26.90 22.80 10.85
CA THR A 333 27.89 23.73 11.41
C THR A 333 28.58 24.54 10.32
N GLU A 334 29.24 25.65 10.69
CA GLU A 334 29.98 26.49 9.73
C GLU A 334 31.15 25.75 9.07
N GLU A 335 31.78 24.81 9.78
CA GLU A 335 32.86 23.96 9.22
C GLU A 335 32.32 22.98 8.17
N GLU A 336 31.20 22.31 8.46
CA GLU A 336 30.52 21.43 7.50
C GLU A 336 30.00 22.20 6.28
N LYS A 337 29.50 23.43 6.48
CA LYS A 337 29.10 24.30 5.37
C LYS A 337 30.28 24.65 4.47
N ALA A 338 31.46 24.90 5.03
CA ALA A 338 32.66 25.20 4.23
C ALA A 338 33.09 24.01 3.35
N ASP A 339 33.13 22.80 3.91
CA ASP A 339 33.41 21.57 3.13
C ASP A 339 32.33 21.31 2.07
N LEU A 340 31.06 21.51 2.43
CA LEU A 340 29.94 21.34 1.52
C LEU A 340 29.93 22.39 0.40
N SER A 341 30.34 23.63 0.68
CA SER A 341 30.46 24.72 -0.30
C SER A 341 31.36 24.32 -1.47
N ILE A 342 32.50 23.67 -1.17
CA ILE A 342 33.43 23.17 -2.20
C ILE A 342 32.75 22.08 -3.05
N LYS A 343 32.15 21.07 -2.40
CA LYS A 343 31.50 19.93 -3.09
C LYS A 343 30.30 20.37 -3.94
N VAL A 344 29.50 21.30 -3.43
CA VAL A 344 28.34 21.87 -4.11
C VAL A 344 28.82 22.73 -5.29
N GLY A 345 29.80 23.61 -5.07
CA GLY A 345 30.38 24.46 -6.12
C GLY A 345 30.89 23.66 -7.31
N ASP A 346 31.72 22.64 -7.08
CA ASP A 346 32.26 21.77 -8.13
C ASP A 346 31.17 21.01 -8.91
N THR A 347 30.06 20.70 -8.24
CA THR A 347 28.92 20.00 -8.86
C THR A 347 28.04 20.96 -9.66
N LEU A 348 27.80 22.16 -9.15
CA LEU A 348 27.03 23.21 -9.83
C LEU A 348 27.71 23.66 -11.12
N VAL A 349 29.03 23.90 -11.11
CA VAL A 349 29.76 24.34 -12.31
C VAL A 349 29.62 23.31 -13.44
N ARG A 350 29.65 22.01 -13.11
CA ARG A 350 29.45 20.94 -14.10
C ARG A 350 28.00 20.91 -14.60
N ALA A 351 27.04 20.91 -13.69
CA ALA A 351 25.63 20.80 -14.04
C ALA A 351 25.13 22.00 -14.86
N MET A 352 25.54 23.22 -14.50
CA MET A 352 25.01 24.44 -15.10
C MET A 352 25.39 24.62 -16.57
N ASN A 353 26.56 24.14 -16.99
CA ASN A 353 26.92 24.14 -18.41
C ASN A 353 25.88 23.35 -19.22
N ASP A 354 25.51 22.17 -18.73
CA ASP A 354 24.54 21.30 -19.39
C ASP A 354 23.11 21.87 -19.29
N PHE A 355 22.69 22.36 -18.11
CA PHE A 355 21.36 22.92 -17.92
C PHE A 355 21.12 24.13 -18.84
N LEU A 356 22.07 25.06 -18.94
CA LEU A 356 21.89 26.29 -19.73
C LEU A 356 21.78 26.03 -21.24
N GLU A 357 22.34 24.93 -21.74
CA GLU A 357 22.27 24.54 -23.16
C GLU A 357 20.94 23.90 -23.56
N VAL A 358 20.11 23.47 -22.60
CA VAL A 358 18.83 22.80 -22.89
C VAL A 358 17.85 23.75 -23.58
N ALA A 359 17.23 23.31 -24.68
CA ALA A 359 16.28 24.12 -25.44
C ALA A 359 14.98 24.41 -24.67
N GLU A 360 14.50 23.42 -23.91
CA GLU A 360 13.26 23.50 -23.13
C GLU A 360 13.40 24.46 -21.94
N ARG A 361 12.58 25.51 -21.98
CA ARG A 361 12.65 26.63 -21.05
C ARG A 361 12.42 26.22 -19.59
N HIS A 362 11.37 25.46 -19.31
CA HIS A 362 11.01 25.04 -17.94
C HIS A 362 12.14 24.24 -17.28
N ARG A 363 12.80 23.34 -18.04
CA ARG A 363 13.94 22.57 -17.54
C ARG A 363 15.16 23.44 -17.25
N ARG A 364 15.44 24.42 -18.12
CA ARG A 364 16.49 25.44 -17.87
C ARG A 364 16.22 26.21 -16.59
N GLN A 365 15.01 26.75 -16.43
CA GLN A 365 14.65 27.57 -15.26
C GLN A 365 14.68 26.77 -13.96
N MET A 366 14.23 25.53 -13.98
CA MET A 366 14.38 24.60 -12.84
C MET A 366 15.86 24.45 -12.44
N GLY A 367 16.74 24.22 -13.42
CA GLY A 367 18.19 24.15 -13.20
C GLY A 367 18.76 25.42 -12.55
N MET A 368 18.44 26.57 -13.14
CA MET A 368 18.82 27.89 -12.66
C MET A 368 18.35 28.15 -11.22
N PHE A 369 17.09 27.84 -10.91
CA PHE A 369 16.50 28.07 -9.59
C PHE A 369 17.17 27.22 -8.50
N VAL A 370 17.38 25.93 -8.77
CA VAL A 370 18.06 25.03 -7.83
C VAL A 370 19.49 25.50 -7.59
N ALA A 371 20.22 25.85 -8.65
CA ALA A 371 21.60 26.33 -8.54
C ALA A 371 21.72 27.64 -7.75
N GLU A 372 20.89 28.64 -8.08
CA GLU A 372 20.86 29.92 -7.37
C GLU A 372 20.57 29.72 -5.88
N THR A 373 19.57 28.89 -5.55
CA THR A 373 19.19 28.59 -4.17
C THR A 373 20.34 27.92 -3.40
N LEU A 374 21.00 26.93 -3.99
CA LEU A 374 22.14 26.25 -3.35
C LEU A 374 23.35 27.17 -3.17
N CYS A 375 23.59 28.08 -4.11
CA CYS A 375 24.64 29.09 -3.97
C CYS A 375 24.40 29.99 -2.77
N VAL A 376 23.14 30.41 -2.57
CA VAL A 376 22.74 31.21 -1.40
C VAL A 376 22.90 30.41 -0.10
N TRP A 377 22.37 29.19 -0.05
CA TRP A 377 22.41 28.37 1.17
C TRP A 377 23.82 27.97 1.62
N PHE A 378 24.74 27.73 0.68
CA PHE A 378 26.09 27.26 0.97
C PHE A 378 27.18 28.28 0.66
N SER A 379 26.80 29.55 0.48
CA SER A 379 27.70 30.70 0.28
C SER A 379 28.78 30.42 -0.78
N THR A 380 28.40 29.78 -1.88
CA THR A 380 29.29 29.57 -3.03
C THR A 380 29.30 30.84 -3.91
N THR A 381 29.88 30.77 -5.11
CA THR A 381 29.86 31.88 -6.07
C THR A 381 28.44 32.38 -6.30
N PRO A 382 28.17 33.69 -6.11
CA PRO A 382 26.83 34.23 -6.24
C PRO A 382 26.35 34.09 -7.68
N LEU A 383 25.22 33.40 -7.86
CA LEU A 383 24.48 33.31 -9.11
C LEU A 383 23.20 34.12 -8.97
N LYS A 384 22.77 34.73 -10.07
CA LYS A 384 21.48 35.41 -10.15
C LYS A 384 20.93 35.27 -11.57
N PHE A 385 19.72 34.77 -11.68
CA PHE A 385 19.02 34.59 -12.94
C PHE A 385 17.68 35.33 -12.94
N ASP A 386 17.19 35.65 -14.15
CA ASP A 386 15.85 36.17 -14.34
C ASP A 386 14.90 35.02 -14.69
N TYR A 387 13.70 35.04 -14.11
CA TYR A 387 12.70 33.98 -14.26
C TYR A 387 11.40 34.56 -14.86
N GLU A 388 10.77 33.77 -15.72
CA GLU A 388 9.32 33.90 -15.97
C GLU A 388 8.59 32.93 -15.05
N GLU A 389 7.52 33.40 -14.39
CA GLU A 389 6.75 32.59 -13.45
C GLU A 389 5.97 31.49 -14.18
N ASP A 390 6.09 30.26 -13.68
CA ASP A 390 5.35 29.08 -14.10
C ASP A 390 4.96 28.21 -12.89
N ASP A 391 4.07 27.25 -13.09
CA ASP A 391 3.56 26.39 -12.00
C ASP A 391 4.69 25.64 -11.27
N LEU A 392 5.72 25.22 -12.02
CA LEU A 392 6.87 24.52 -11.47
C LEU A 392 7.69 25.41 -10.53
N LEU A 393 7.98 26.65 -10.93
CA LEU A 393 8.71 27.60 -10.09
C LEU A 393 7.93 27.97 -8.84
N VAL A 394 6.60 28.10 -8.91
CA VAL A 394 5.75 28.30 -7.74
C VAL A 394 5.94 27.14 -6.74
N GLU A 395 5.92 25.89 -7.22
CA GLU A 395 6.15 24.72 -6.37
C GLU A 395 7.57 24.68 -5.77
N LEU A 396 8.60 25.02 -6.55
CA LEU A 396 9.98 25.06 -6.05
C LEU A 396 10.18 26.17 -5.02
N ARG A 397 9.58 27.34 -5.22
CA ARG A 397 9.60 28.44 -4.24
C ARG A 397 8.93 28.05 -2.93
N GLN A 398 7.82 27.31 -2.98
CA GLN A 398 7.15 26.81 -1.77
C GLN A 398 8.05 25.90 -0.92
N ILE A 399 8.97 25.14 -1.55
CA ILE A 399 9.95 24.34 -0.81
C ILE A 399 10.93 25.24 -0.06
N VAL A 400 11.44 26.28 -0.73
CA VAL A 400 12.48 27.18 -0.21
C VAL A 400 11.93 28.12 0.86
N ALA A 401 10.67 28.57 0.71
CA ALA A 401 10.03 29.47 1.65
C ALA A 401 10.08 28.92 3.09
N ASP A 402 10.47 29.77 4.04
CA ASP A 402 10.41 29.40 5.45
C ASP A 402 8.95 29.41 5.95
N GLU A 403 8.63 28.50 6.87
CA GLU A 403 7.32 28.37 7.52
C GLU A 403 7.05 29.63 8.37
N GLY A 404 6.66 30.72 7.72
CA GLY A 404 6.45 32.01 8.38
C GLY A 404 6.53 33.24 7.46
N GLU A 405 7.10 33.13 6.25
CA GLU A 405 7.13 34.25 5.31
C GLU A 405 5.94 34.16 4.34
N GLN A 406 4.77 34.60 4.82
CA GLN A 406 3.76 35.12 3.90
C GLN A 406 4.37 36.34 3.19
N LYS A 407 4.34 36.30 1.85
CA LYS A 407 4.78 37.31 0.87
C LYS A 407 4.93 38.73 1.45
N PRO A 408 6.08 39.41 1.26
CA PRO A 408 6.09 40.86 1.29
C PRO A 408 5.18 41.36 0.16
N GLU A 409 4.15 42.12 0.54
CA GLU A 409 3.33 42.91 -0.36
C GLU A 409 4.21 43.72 -1.31
N GLU A 410 3.73 43.83 -2.54
CA GLU A 410 4.35 44.57 -3.63
C GLU A 410 4.80 45.97 -3.18
N MET A 411 6.12 46.14 -3.06
CA MET A 411 6.74 47.44 -2.96
C MET A 411 6.56 48.16 -4.31
N SER A 412 5.50 48.95 -4.39
CA SER A 412 5.32 49.99 -5.40
C SER A 412 6.54 50.91 -5.38
N LYS A 413 7.30 50.91 -6.46
CA LYS A 413 8.36 51.87 -6.73
C LYS A 413 7.71 53.19 -7.15
N GLU A 414 7.78 54.21 -6.30
CA GLU A 414 7.71 55.60 -6.74
C GLU A 414 8.89 56.39 -6.17
N ALA A 415 9.58 57.09 -7.06
CA ALA A 415 10.54 58.14 -6.80
C ALA A 415 10.25 59.27 -7.83
N PRO A 416 10.69 60.52 -7.61
CA PRO A 416 9.84 61.56 -7.02
C PRO A 416 9.70 62.83 -7.89
N GLU A 417 8.72 63.65 -7.48
CA GLU A 417 8.57 65.11 -7.68
C GLU A 417 8.31 65.69 -9.09
N GLU A 418 7.13 66.30 -9.25
CA GLU A 418 7.06 67.72 -9.66
C GLU A 418 5.78 68.39 -9.12
N VAL A 419 5.96 69.58 -8.54
CA VAL A 419 4.97 70.34 -7.75
C VAL A 419 4.50 71.55 -8.55
N VAL A 420 3.19 71.74 -8.78
CA VAL A 420 2.54 73.08 -8.82
C VAL A 420 1.03 72.97 -8.47
N PRO A 421 0.41 73.93 -7.71
CA PRO A 421 -0.86 73.72 -7.00
C PRO A 421 -2.09 74.49 -7.56
N VAL A 422 -3.20 74.43 -6.80
CA VAL A 422 -4.49 75.20 -6.84
C VAL A 422 -5.63 74.49 -7.60
N GLY A 423 -6.86 74.28 -7.10
CA GLY A 423 -7.52 74.62 -5.83
C GLY A 423 -9.02 74.17 -5.80
N THR A 424 -9.52 73.95 -4.59
CA THR A 424 -10.92 74.08 -4.06
C THR A 424 -12.16 73.39 -4.69
N SER A 425 -12.93 72.78 -3.77
CA SER A 425 -14.41 72.60 -3.71
C SER A 425 -15.03 71.53 -4.62
N SER A 426 -16.06 70.75 -4.27
CA SER A 426 -16.93 70.62 -3.10
C SER A 426 -17.90 69.43 -3.31
N ALA A 427 -18.44 68.91 -2.20
CA ALA A 427 -19.76 68.26 -2.04
C ALA A 427 -20.03 66.80 -2.51
N LYS A 428 -20.32 65.95 -1.51
CA LYS A 428 -21.27 64.79 -1.57
C LYS A 428 -22.73 65.31 -1.53
N PRO A 429 -23.78 64.54 -1.91
CA PRO A 429 -24.41 63.48 -1.07
C PRO A 429 -24.88 62.24 -1.88
N GLN A 430 -24.87 60.98 -1.40
CA GLN A 430 -25.77 60.26 -0.46
C GLN A 430 -27.28 60.21 -0.82
N LEU A 431 -27.83 58.98 -0.86
CA LEU A 431 -29.21 58.45 -0.66
C LEU A 431 -29.37 57.19 -1.55
N ASP A 432 -29.46 55.94 -1.10
CA ASP A 432 -30.30 55.23 -0.10
C ASP A 432 -31.75 54.98 -0.57
N SER A 433 -32.11 53.70 -0.78
CA SER A 433 -33.44 53.10 -0.54
C SER A 433 -33.44 51.61 -0.94
N ASP A 434 -33.70 50.76 0.04
CA ASP A 434 -34.28 49.41 -0.06
C ASP A 434 -35.70 49.44 -0.67
N ASP A 435 -36.16 48.30 -1.20
CA ASP A 435 -37.50 47.75 -0.94
C ASP A 435 -37.60 46.30 -1.44
N GLU A 436 -37.97 45.41 -0.52
CA GLU A 436 -38.31 43.99 -0.70
C GLU A 436 -39.79 43.84 -1.08
N GLU A 437 -40.13 42.98 -2.06
CA GLU A 437 -41.43 42.28 -2.08
C GLU A 437 -41.30 40.87 -2.70
N GLU A 438 -41.83 39.90 -1.96
CA GLU A 438 -41.95 38.47 -2.17
C GLU A 438 -43.18 38.14 -3.06
N PHE A 439 -43.14 37.08 -3.90
CA PHE A 439 -44.18 36.03 -4.04
C PHE A 439 -43.90 35.02 -5.19
N GLU A 440 -43.82 33.75 -4.78
CA GLU A 440 -44.22 32.45 -5.36
C GLU A 440 -44.04 32.02 -6.85
N VAL A 441 -43.14 31.04 -7.00
CA VAL A 441 -43.24 29.73 -7.69
C VAL A 441 -44.11 29.59 -8.96
N TYR A 442 -43.45 29.34 -10.10
CA TYR A 442 -43.91 28.35 -11.08
C TYR A 442 -42.74 27.49 -11.60
N ASN A 443 -42.97 26.18 -11.58
CA ASN A 443 -42.14 25.11 -12.11
C ASN A 443 -41.83 25.30 -13.61
N THR A 444 -40.55 25.13 -14.00
CA THR A 444 -40.19 24.52 -15.29
C THR A 444 -38.84 23.80 -15.18
N GLN A 445 -38.97 22.48 -15.24
CA GLN A 445 -38.08 21.40 -15.66
C GLN A 445 -36.65 21.72 -16.17
N GLU A 446 -35.72 20.96 -15.58
CA GLU A 446 -34.63 20.18 -16.21
C GLU A 446 -33.47 20.91 -16.90
N THR A 447 -32.44 21.21 -16.11
CA THR A 447 -31.03 20.95 -16.49
C THR A 447 -30.21 20.67 -15.23
N PRO A 448 -29.58 19.50 -15.04
CA PRO A 448 -28.71 19.27 -13.89
C PRO A 448 -27.43 20.10 -14.04
N ARG A 449 -27.24 21.06 -13.14
CA ARG A 449 -25.95 21.66 -12.85
C ARG A 449 -25.06 20.62 -12.17
N GLU A 450 -23.93 20.33 -12.77
CA GLU A 450 -22.83 19.60 -12.13
C GLU A 450 -22.30 20.42 -10.96
N ALA A 451 -22.75 20.08 -9.75
CA ALA A 451 -22.13 20.52 -8.51
C ALA A 451 -20.95 19.59 -8.23
N ARG A 452 -19.76 20.17 -8.29
CA ARG A 452 -18.56 19.69 -7.60
C ARG A 452 -18.92 19.32 -6.17
N ASN A 453 -18.79 18.04 -5.83
CA ASN A 453 -18.70 17.61 -4.45
C ASN A 453 -17.37 16.87 -4.27
N ASP A 454 -16.66 17.35 -3.25
CA ASP A 454 -15.34 16.94 -2.83
C ASP A 454 -15.25 15.46 -2.46
N LEU A 455 -14.18 14.85 -2.97
CA LEU A 455 -13.24 13.93 -2.32
C LEU A 455 -13.69 13.34 -0.96
N SER A 456 -14.55 12.32 -1.03
CA SER A 456 -14.50 11.20 -0.09
C SER A 456 -14.85 9.92 -0.84
N THR A 457 -13.94 9.41 -1.66
CA THR A 457 -14.06 8.06 -2.22
C THR A 457 -13.76 7.04 -1.13
N GLN A 458 -14.79 6.77 -0.32
CA GLN A 458 -15.08 5.39 0.03
C GLN A 458 -15.14 4.63 -1.31
N THR A 459 -14.10 3.88 -1.63
CA THR A 459 -14.16 2.93 -2.72
C THR A 459 -15.12 1.82 -2.31
N SER A 460 -16.38 1.99 -2.67
CA SER A 460 -17.31 0.89 -2.88
C SER A 460 -16.62 -0.21 -3.71
N PRO A 461 -16.85 -1.50 -3.43
CA PRO A 461 -16.20 -2.60 -4.12
C PRO A 461 -16.76 -2.72 -5.54
N SER A 462 -16.21 -1.96 -6.49
CA SER A 462 -16.61 -2.08 -7.89
C SER A 462 -15.61 -2.97 -8.63
N LEU A 463 -16.02 -4.21 -8.86
CA LEU A 463 -15.67 -5.09 -9.98
C LEU A 463 -14.16 -5.17 -10.32
N SER A 464 -13.47 -6.10 -9.67
CA SER A 464 -12.10 -6.50 -10.00
C SER A 464 -12.09 -7.97 -10.41
N MET A 465 -11.40 -8.32 -11.49
CA MET A 465 -11.11 -9.71 -11.84
C MET A 465 -9.93 -10.22 -11.02
N PHE A 466 -10.00 -11.47 -10.58
CA PHE A 466 -9.07 -12.04 -9.59
C PHE A 466 -8.05 -13.03 -10.19
N TYR A 467 -8.28 -13.50 -11.41
CA TYR A 467 -7.41 -14.43 -12.12
C TYR A 467 -6.89 -13.85 -13.42
N ILE A 468 -5.61 -14.14 -13.71
CA ILE A 468 -4.96 -13.73 -14.97
C ILE A 468 -5.72 -14.32 -16.16
N ARG A 469 -6.20 -15.57 -16.07
CA ARG A 469 -6.97 -16.20 -17.15
C ARG A 469 -8.29 -15.49 -17.43
N ASP A 470 -9.02 -15.10 -16.38
CA ASP A 470 -10.29 -14.37 -16.55
C ASP A 470 -10.06 -12.97 -17.13
N CYS A 471 -8.94 -12.33 -16.77
CA CYS A 471 -8.52 -11.07 -17.39
C CYS A 471 -8.19 -11.29 -18.87
N MET A 472 -7.45 -12.35 -19.22
CA MET A 472 -7.17 -12.70 -20.61
C MET A 472 -8.45 -12.95 -21.42
N ASP A 473 -9.42 -13.66 -20.84
CA ASP A 473 -10.71 -13.91 -21.48
C ASP A 473 -11.53 -12.62 -21.63
N GLY A 474 -11.51 -11.75 -20.62
CA GLY A 474 -12.15 -10.43 -20.66
C GLY A 474 -11.53 -9.49 -21.69
N LEU A 475 -10.21 -9.58 -21.93
CA LEU A 475 -9.50 -8.80 -22.94
C LEU A 475 -9.73 -9.33 -24.37
N HIS A 476 -10.22 -10.56 -24.53
CA HIS A 476 -10.67 -11.11 -25.81
C HIS A 476 -12.17 -10.88 -26.08
N ASP A 477 -12.91 -10.32 -25.12
CA ASP A 477 -14.34 -10.08 -25.26
C ASP A 477 -14.61 -8.83 -26.09
N GLU A 478 -14.84 -9.02 -27.40
CA GLU A 478 -15.13 -7.93 -28.35
C GLU A 478 -16.55 -7.34 -28.21
N LYS A 479 -17.36 -7.84 -27.26
CA LYS A 479 -18.78 -7.46 -27.14
C LYS A 479 -19.10 -6.66 -25.88
N ASP A 480 -18.27 -6.75 -24.84
CA ASP A 480 -18.51 -6.09 -23.54
C ASP A 480 -17.38 -5.10 -23.17
N PRO A 481 -17.58 -3.78 -23.42
CA PRO A 481 -16.58 -2.76 -23.08
C PRO A 481 -16.33 -2.65 -21.58
N THR A 482 -17.31 -2.98 -20.75
CA THR A 482 -17.20 -2.91 -19.29
C THR A 482 -16.27 -4.01 -18.79
N ARG A 483 -16.50 -5.23 -19.28
CA ARG A 483 -15.66 -6.40 -18.96
C ARG A 483 -14.23 -6.23 -19.45
N PHE A 484 -14.03 -5.69 -20.66
CA PHE A 484 -12.71 -5.37 -21.20
C PHE A 484 -11.96 -4.36 -20.33
N THR A 485 -12.63 -3.28 -19.92
CA THR A 485 -12.03 -2.23 -19.07
C THR A 485 -11.64 -2.77 -17.69
N ILE A 486 -12.51 -3.58 -17.08
CA ILE A 486 -12.24 -4.22 -15.78
C ILE A 486 -11.04 -5.17 -15.91
N ALA A 487 -11.01 -5.99 -16.97
CA ALA A 487 -9.92 -6.92 -17.21
C ALA A 487 -8.56 -6.21 -17.35
N LEU A 488 -8.52 -5.11 -18.11
CA LEU A 488 -7.31 -4.31 -18.32
C LEU A 488 -6.81 -3.71 -16.99
N LYS A 489 -7.71 -3.10 -16.21
CA LYS A 489 -7.36 -2.49 -14.91
C LYS A 489 -6.95 -3.52 -13.85
N SER A 490 -7.57 -4.70 -13.86
CA SER A 490 -7.25 -5.76 -12.90
C SER A 490 -5.94 -6.47 -13.22
N LEU A 491 -5.60 -6.64 -14.51
CA LEU A 491 -4.45 -7.45 -14.93
C LEU A 491 -3.12 -6.95 -14.38
N GLU A 492 -2.89 -5.63 -14.36
CA GLU A 492 -1.66 -5.04 -13.81
C GLU A 492 -1.43 -5.44 -12.35
N ALA A 493 -2.46 -5.28 -11.51
CA ALA A 493 -2.38 -5.65 -10.10
C ALA A 493 -2.12 -7.16 -9.91
N LEU A 494 -2.67 -8.01 -10.79
CA LEU A 494 -2.47 -9.47 -10.77
C LEU A 494 -1.04 -9.88 -11.15
N ILE A 495 -0.45 -9.23 -12.15
CA ILE A 495 0.94 -9.43 -12.58
C ILE A 495 1.89 -8.99 -11.47
N LEU A 496 1.73 -7.77 -10.95
CA LEU A 496 2.62 -7.20 -9.94
C LEU A 496 2.67 -8.03 -8.66
N ARG A 497 1.57 -8.68 -8.28
CA ARG A 497 1.50 -9.55 -7.10
C ARG A 497 1.85 -11.02 -7.36
N ARG A 498 2.24 -11.38 -8.60
CA ARG A 498 2.45 -12.76 -9.06
C ARG A 498 1.33 -13.71 -8.62
N SER A 499 0.09 -13.37 -8.97
CA SER A 499 -1.09 -14.17 -8.58
C SER A 499 -1.05 -15.59 -9.14
N ILE A 500 -1.92 -16.47 -8.64
CA ILE A 500 -1.98 -17.90 -9.02
C ILE A 500 -2.02 -18.08 -10.54
N GLY A 501 -1.11 -18.91 -11.08
CA GLY A 501 -0.97 -19.17 -12.51
C GLY A 501 -0.05 -18.19 -13.25
N PHE A 502 0.55 -17.21 -12.56
CA PHE A 502 1.47 -16.24 -13.16
C PHE A 502 2.63 -16.92 -13.90
N ASP A 503 3.34 -17.84 -13.24
CA ASP A 503 4.54 -18.46 -13.83
C ASP A 503 4.22 -19.27 -15.10
N ASP A 504 2.98 -19.80 -15.22
CA ASP A 504 2.53 -20.55 -16.41
C ASP A 504 1.95 -19.66 -17.51
N LEU A 505 1.46 -18.46 -17.17
CA LEU A 505 0.69 -17.60 -18.07
C LEU A 505 1.45 -16.34 -18.51
N VAL A 506 2.55 -15.97 -17.85
CA VAL A 506 3.27 -14.69 -18.09
C VAL A 506 3.67 -14.50 -19.56
N VAL A 507 4.14 -15.54 -20.24
CA VAL A 507 4.51 -15.47 -21.66
C VAL A 507 3.29 -15.20 -22.54
N ASN A 508 2.16 -15.84 -22.25
CA ASN A 508 0.92 -15.67 -23.01
C ASN A 508 0.31 -14.29 -22.75
N VAL A 509 0.40 -13.79 -21.52
CA VAL A 509 -0.05 -12.44 -21.15
C VAL A 509 0.79 -11.39 -21.89
N ALA A 510 2.12 -11.51 -21.88
CA ALA A 510 3.00 -10.60 -22.60
C ALA A 510 2.70 -10.59 -24.11
N GLN A 511 2.51 -11.78 -24.72
CA GLN A 511 2.12 -11.88 -26.13
C GLN A 511 0.77 -11.23 -26.42
N MET A 512 -0.22 -11.43 -25.55
CA MET A 512 -1.55 -10.82 -25.69
C MET A 512 -1.47 -9.29 -25.58
N MET A 513 -0.71 -8.77 -24.61
CA MET A 513 -0.59 -7.32 -24.40
C MET A 513 0.05 -6.60 -25.60
N VAL A 514 1.05 -7.21 -26.24
CA VAL A 514 1.67 -6.66 -27.46
C VAL A 514 0.70 -6.57 -28.63
N HIS A 515 -0.31 -7.44 -28.67
CA HIS A 515 -1.31 -7.50 -29.75
C HIS A 515 -2.65 -6.88 -29.37
N LEU A 516 -2.77 -6.34 -28.16
CA LEU A 516 -4.02 -5.80 -27.66
C LEU A 516 -4.36 -4.51 -28.41
N LYS A 517 -5.57 -4.44 -28.96
CA LYS A 517 -6.07 -3.27 -29.69
C LYS A 517 -7.09 -2.52 -28.84
N ASN A 518 -7.12 -1.20 -28.98
CA ASN A 518 -8.14 -0.36 -28.37
C ASN A 518 -9.48 -0.47 -29.12
N ILE A 519 -10.12 -1.65 -29.07
CA ILE A 519 -11.35 -1.96 -29.80
C ILE A 519 -12.57 -1.13 -29.36
N PHE A 520 -12.52 -0.53 -28.17
CA PHE A 520 -13.61 0.27 -27.59
C PHE A 520 -13.28 1.76 -27.44
N ASN A 521 -12.14 2.24 -27.96
CA ASN A 521 -11.68 3.63 -27.81
C ASN A 521 -11.68 4.12 -26.36
N LEU A 522 -11.11 3.33 -25.45
CA LEU A 522 -10.98 3.71 -24.05
C LEU A 522 -9.96 4.84 -23.88
N ASP A 523 -10.29 5.80 -23.00
CA ASP A 523 -9.37 6.82 -22.53
C ASP A 523 -8.21 6.18 -21.76
N ASP A 524 -7.01 6.75 -21.89
CA ASP A 524 -5.77 6.25 -21.26
C ASP A 524 -5.41 4.79 -21.59
N PHE A 525 -5.94 4.22 -22.69
CA PHE A 525 -5.64 2.84 -23.09
C PHE A 525 -4.14 2.59 -23.26
N GLU A 526 -3.43 3.50 -23.92
CA GLU A 526 -1.98 3.39 -24.14
C GLU A 526 -1.20 3.46 -22.82
N VAL A 527 -1.67 4.25 -21.85
CA VAL A 527 -1.05 4.29 -20.52
C VAL A 527 -1.29 2.95 -19.81
N ASN A 528 -2.52 2.45 -19.79
CA ASN A 528 -2.83 1.19 -19.11
C ASN A 528 -2.23 -0.05 -19.80
N SER A 529 -1.96 -0.01 -21.10
CA SER A 529 -1.34 -1.12 -21.84
C SER A 529 0.20 -1.13 -21.72
N ILE A 530 0.84 0.04 -21.66
CA ILE A 530 2.32 0.17 -21.59
C ILE A 530 2.85 -0.08 -20.18
N PHE A 531 2.09 0.27 -19.13
CA PHE A 531 2.52 0.11 -17.73
C PHE A 531 2.42 -1.32 -17.19
N CYS A 532 2.00 -2.27 -18.01
CA CYS A 532 1.87 -3.68 -17.67
C CYS A 532 2.93 -4.57 -18.39
N PRO A 533 4.25 -4.40 -18.14
CA PRO A 533 5.28 -5.24 -18.74
C PRO A 533 5.42 -6.63 -18.11
#